data_AF-A0A7X1LZQ4-F1
#
_entry.id   AF-A0A7X1LZQ4-F1
#
_cell.length_a   1.000
_cell.length_b   1.000
_cell.length_c   1.000
_cell.angle_alpha   90.00
_cell.angle_beta   90.00
_cell.angle_gamma   90.00
#
_symmetry.space_group_name_H-M   'P 1'
#
loop_
_entity.id
_entity.type
_entity.pdbx_description
1 polymer ?
#
loop_
_entity_poly.entity_id
_entity_poly.type
_entity_poly.pdbx_seq_one_letter_code
_entity_poly.pdbx_strand_id
1 'polypeptide(L)'
;MTWRSFRRDLLLLPVATAETAAMYPVAGPTETALYAVTVAALFVRRRFPVPVLVTALPVTFGGHLLIAPMVATYEVSRSVERRRTVYGWSLAFFLTSLGPWWPSLPDAWRGPDDALLFGVLSSALMTIGPTAMGQLSRARRQLADHIQELSHAHRREAELIAERAVVAERARLAREMHDVVSYQVSLMTVQAGALERTAEEPAARETASVIRGLGATALRELRGLLGVLRTTPGDAALRPRLGALPDLVAGSGLDARLEADLPALDALKWPAAVEEAAYRTVQEALTNVRKHAAGAAVTVTVGLVREGGRTALAVEITNTAAPGGGTEPSPLPSGGHGLTGLRERAEQLGGEFTAGPVREGFRVRAVLPASG
;
A
#
# COMPACT_ATOMS: atom_id res chain seq x y z
N MET A 1 -23.99 -15.89 2.42
CA MET A 1 -24.98 -16.44 3.38
C MET A 1 -24.93 -17.97 3.29
N THR A 2 -24.34 -18.66 4.28
CA THR A 2 -24.02 -20.08 4.13
C THR A 2 -25.26 -20.97 4.35
N TRP A 3 -25.44 -21.97 3.49
CA TRP A 3 -26.57 -22.91 3.44
C TRP A 3 -26.90 -23.58 4.79
N ARG A 4 -25.90 -23.74 5.67
CA ARG A 4 -26.06 -24.26 7.05
C ARG A 4 -26.85 -23.33 7.99
N SER A 5 -26.76 -22.01 7.79
CA SER A 5 -27.54 -21.01 8.56
C SER A 5 -29.00 -20.93 8.13
N PHE A 6 -29.34 -21.47 6.96
CA PHE A 6 -30.71 -21.56 6.47
C PHE A 6 -31.44 -22.79 7.05
N ARG A 7 -30.75 -23.96 7.14
CA ARG A 7 -31.34 -25.19 7.69
C ARG A 7 -31.66 -25.13 9.18
N ARG A 8 -30.84 -24.47 10.01
CA ARG A 8 -31.12 -24.33 11.46
C ARG A 8 -32.32 -23.44 11.73
N ASP A 9 -32.51 -22.41 10.93
CA ASP A 9 -33.63 -21.47 11.05
C ASP A 9 -34.97 -22.07 10.61
N LEU A 10 -34.93 -23.06 9.73
CA LEU A 10 -36.10 -23.82 9.30
C LEU A 10 -36.60 -24.76 10.40
N LEU A 11 -35.80 -25.09 11.43
CA LEU A 11 -36.23 -25.95 12.54
C LEU A 11 -36.87 -25.16 13.70
N LEU A 12 -36.52 -23.88 13.87
CA LEU A 12 -37.05 -23.07 14.97
C LEU A 12 -38.53 -22.69 14.77
N LEU A 13 -38.92 -22.40 13.53
CA LEU A 13 -40.30 -22.05 13.18
C LEU A 13 -41.30 -23.21 13.39
N PRO A 14 -41.06 -24.45 12.89
CA PRO A 14 -41.96 -25.58 13.11
C PRO A 14 -42.05 -25.97 14.59
N VAL A 15 -40.96 -25.81 15.34
CA VAL A 15 -40.94 -26.06 16.79
C VAL A 15 -41.79 -25.02 17.53
N ALA A 16 -41.64 -23.72 17.22
CA ALA A 16 -42.48 -22.68 17.81
C ALA A 16 -43.97 -22.81 17.41
N THR A 17 -44.27 -23.23 16.18
CA THR A 17 -45.66 -23.54 15.76
C THR A 17 -46.22 -24.76 16.48
N ALA A 18 -45.41 -25.80 16.72
CA ALA A 18 -45.84 -27.00 17.42
C ALA A 18 -46.14 -26.70 18.90
N GLU A 19 -45.30 -25.87 19.55
CA GLU A 19 -45.56 -25.38 20.92
C GLU A 19 -46.88 -24.58 20.96
N THR A 20 -47.09 -23.69 19.99
CA THR A 20 -48.35 -22.92 19.89
C THR A 20 -49.57 -23.84 19.75
N ALA A 21 -49.48 -24.88 18.92
CA ALA A 21 -50.54 -25.86 18.75
C ALA A 21 -50.81 -26.67 20.04
N ALA A 22 -49.76 -26.98 20.81
CA ALA A 22 -49.90 -27.70 22.08
C ALA A 22 -50.61 -26.87 23.17
N MET A 23 -50.50 -25.54 23.10
CA MET A 23 -51.14 -24.62 24.06
C MET A 23 -52.57 -24.23 23.69
N TYR A 24 -53.03 -24.55 22.47
CA TYR A 24 -54.37 -24.25 22.00
C TYR A 24 -55.52 -24.72 22.92
N PRO A 25 -55.46 -25.89 23.59
CA PRO A 25 -56.54 -26.35 24.47
C PRO A 25 -56.72 -25.53 25.75
N VAL A 26 -55.70 -24.76 26.15
CA VAL A 26 -55.65 -24.02 27.41
C VAL A 26 -55.75 -22.51 27.18
N ALA A 27 -55.48 -22.05 25.95
CA ALA A 27 -55.43 -20.63 25.59
C ALA A 27 -56.81 -20.06 25.21
N GLY A 28 -57.10 -18.84 25.65
CA GLY A 28 -58.26 -18.08 25.20
C GLY A 28 -58.14 -17.63 23.72
N PRO A 29 -59.23 -17.15 23.10
CA PRO A 29 -59.21 -16.66 21.71
C PRO A 29 -58.21 -15.51 21.48
N THR A 30 -58.09 -14.60 22.46
CA THR A 30 -57.16 -13.46 22.43
C THR A 30 -55.71 -13.91 22.55
N GLU A 31 -55.42 -14.92 23.38
CA GLU A 31 -54.07 -15.47 23.58
C GLU A 31 -53.60 -16.23 22.35
N THR A 32 -54.49 -17.01 21.74
CA THR A 32 -54.21 -17.75 20.51
C THR A 32 -53.88 -16.79 19.36
N ALA A 33 -54.63 -15.70 19.22
CA ALA A 33 -54.33 -14.66 18.23
C ALA A 33 -52.94 -14.03 18.47
N LEU A 34 -52.60 -13.76 19.73
CA LEU A 34 -51.31 -13.20 20.12
C LEU A 34 -50.13 -14.17 19.87
N TYR A 35 -50.32 -15.47 20.11
CA TYR A 35 -49.33 -16.50 19.80
C TYR A 35 -49.11 -16.59 18.29
N ALA A 36 -50.19 -16.62 17.50
CA ALA A 36 -50.11 -16.64 16.04
C ALA A 36 -49.35 -15.42 15.49
N VAL A 37 -49.63 -14.21 16.02
CA VAL A 37 -48.92 -12.98 15.64
C VAL A 37 -47.43 -13.07 15.99
N THR A 38 -47.08 -13.56 17.18
CA THR A 38 -45.68 -13.67 17.61
C THR A 38 -44.90 -14.66 16.76
N VAL A 39 -45.49 -15.82 16.45
CA VAL A 39 -44.89 -16.82 15.56
C VAL A 39 -44.75 -16.27 14.13
N ALA A 40 -45.76 -15.55 13.62
CA ALA A 40 -45.66 -14.88 12.33
C ALA A 40 -44.55 -13.81 12.33
N ALA A 41 -44.39 -13.07 13.42
CA ALA A 41 -43.34 -12.06 13.58
C ALA A 41 -41.93 -12.71 13.54
N LEU A 42 -41.77 -13.96 13.98
CA LEU A 42 -40.49 -14.68 13.86
C LEU A 42 -39.99 -14.84 12.43
N PHE A 43 -40.84 -14.73 11.40
CA PHE A 43 -40.39 -14.75 9.99
C PHE A 43 -39.56 -13.51 9.63
N VAL A 44 -39.84 -12.36 10.27
CA VAL A 44 -39.13 -11.10 10.04
C VAL A 44 -38.07 -10.79 11.11
N ARG A 45 -37.79 -11.74 12.03
CA ARG A 45 -36.86 -11.58 13.17
C ARG A 45 -35.45 -11.14 12.79
N ARG A 46 -34.97 -11.55 11.60
CA ARG A 46 -33.64 -11.17 11.10
C ARG A 46 -33.57 -9.71 10.64
N ARG A 47 -34.69 -9.15 10.18
CA ARG A 47 -34.77 -7.77 9.68
C ARG A 47 -35.22 -6.78 10.74
N PHE A 48 -36.07 -7.23 11.66
CA PHE A 48 -36.69 -6.43 12.71
C PHE A 48 -36.66 -7.17 14.07
N PRO A 49 -35.47 -7.40 14.66
CA PRO A 49 -35.33 -8.22 15.87
C PRO A 49 -36.03 -7.61 17.09
N VAL A 50 -35.96 -6.28 17.26
CA VAL A 50 -36.58 -5.59 18.40
C VAL A 50 -38.12 -5.61 18.31
N PRO A 51 -38.77 -5.23 17.19
CA PRO A 51 -40.22 -5.35 17.05
C PRO A 51 -40.75 -6.76 17.32
N VAL A 52 -40.01 -7.79 16.89
CA VAL A 52 -40.39 -9.19 17.13
C VAL A 52 -40.33 -9.54 18.62
N LEU A 53 -39.32 -9.06 19.35
CA LEU A 53 -39.29 -9.24 20.80
C LEU A 53 -40.45 -8.50 21.49
N VAL A 54 -40.79 -7.29 21.04
CA VAL A 54 -41.95 -6.54 21.58
C VAL A 54 -43.24 -7.33 21.41
N THR A 55 -43.45 -7.99 20.27
CA THR A 55 -44.63 -8.86 20.09
C THR A 55 -44.64 -10.07 21.01
N ALA A 56 -43.47 -10.56 21.43
CA ALA A 56 -43.33 -11.72 22.31
C ALA A 56 -43.50 -11.38 23.82
N LEU A 57 -43.34 -10.13 24.23
CA LEU A 57 -43.44 -9.74 25.65
C LEU A 57 -44.84 -10.00 26.25
N PRO A 58 -45.97 -9.64 25.60
CA PRO A 58 -47.30 -9.91 26.16
C PRO A 58 -47.62 -11.41 26.18
N VAL A 59 -47.08 -12.18 25.24
CA VAL A 59 -47.20 -13.66 25.22
C VAL A 59 -46.54 -14.29 26.45
N THR A 60 -45.41 -13.72 26.86
CA THR A 60 -44.64 -14.22 28.00
C THR A 60 -45.41 -14.07 29.31
N PHE A 61 -46.22 -13.02 29.46
CA PHE A 61 -47.06 -12.79 30.64
C PHE A 61 -48.17 -13.86 30.81
N GLY A 62 -48.64 -14.46 29.71
CA GLY A 62 -49.57 -15.58 29.74
C GLY A 62 -48.95 -16.93 30.11
N GLY A 63 -47.61 -17.04 30.20
CA GLY A 63 -46.91 -18.20 30.77
C GLY A 63 -46.85 -19.47 29.93
N HIS A 64 -47.48 -19.54 28.75
CA HIS A 64 -47.62 -20.81 28.01
C HIS A 64 -46.66 -20.99 26.82
N LEU A 65 -46.05 -19.92 26.29
CA LEU A 65 -45.17 -20.00 25.12
C LEU A 65 -43.72 -19.66 25.51
N LEU A 66 -42.82 -20.63 25.41
CA LEU A 66 -41.44 -20.52 25.87
C LEU A 66 -40.46 -20.29 24.72
N ILE A 67 -40.67 -20.93 23.57
CA ILE A 67 -39.67 -20.99 22.51
C ILE A 67 -39.63 -19.69 21.70
N ALA A 68 -40.79 -19.11 21.37
CA ALA A 68 -40.82 -17.89 20.56
C ALA A 68 -40.14 -16.68 21.25
N PRO A 69 -40.39 -16.39 22.54
CA PRO A 69 -39.70 -15.30 23.25
C PRO A 69 -38.20 -15.56 23.44
N MET A 70 -37.79 -16.82 23.66
CA MET A 70 -36.37 -17.20 23.72
C MET A 70 -35.67 -16.96 22.38
N VAL A 71 -36.30 -17.33 21.26
CA VAL A 71 -35.76 -17.08 19.91
C VAL A 71 -35.69 -15.58 19.64
N ALA A 72 -36.70 -14.81 20.00
CA ALA A 72 -36.69 -13.36 19.83
C ALA A 72 -35.56 -12.68 20.64
N THR A 73 -35.37 -13.09 21.90
CA THR A 73 -34.30 -12.58 22.78
C THR A 73 -32.91 -12.97 22.26
N TYR A 74 -32.75 -14.20 21.76
CA TYR A 74 -31.54 -14.65 21.08
C TYR A 74 -31.22 -13.76 19.87
N GLU A 75 -32.21 -13.48 19.00
CA GLU A 75 -31.99 -12.68 17.80
C GLU A 75 -31.63 -11.23 18.12
N VAL A 76 -32.29 -10.59 19.10
CA VAL A 76 -31.93 -9.24 19.57
C VAL A 76 -30.48 -9.23 20.06
N SER A 77 -30.10 -10.20 20.89
CA SER A 77 -28.74 -10.30 21.43
C SER A 77 -27.69 -10.58 20.37
N ARG A 78 -28.09 -11.29 19.31
CA ARG A 78 -27.24 -11.70 18.19
C ARG A 78 -27.01 -10.56 17.18
N SER A 79 -28.01 -9.70 16.97
CA SER A 79 -28.08 -8.75 15.83
C SER A 79 -27.92 -7.28 16.23
N VAL A 80 -28.30 -6.91 17.46
CA VAL A 80 -28.24 -5.50 17.89
C VAL A 80 -26.86 -5.17 18.41
N GLU A 81 -26.27 -4.09 17.89
CA GLU A 81 -24.89 -3.75 18.22
C GLU A 81 -24.71 -3.17 19.62
N ARG A 82 -25.65 -2.32 20.02
CA ARG A 82 -25.58 -1.52 21.24
C ARG A 82 -25.88 -2.37 22.47
N ARG A 83 -24.86 -2.62 23.31
CA ARG A 83 -24.97 -3.43 24.54
C ARG A 83 -26.10 -2.96 25.48
N ARG A 84 -26.27 -1.64 25.62
CA ARG A 84 -27.36 -1.06 26.44
C ARG A 84 -28.75 -1.48 25.97
N THR A 85 -28.96 -1.57 24.66
CA THR A 85 -30.23 -1.99 24.08
C THR A 85 -30.47 -3.48 24.30
N VAL A 86 -29.44 -4.32 24.14
CA VAL A 86 -29.56 -5.76 24.43
C VAL A 86 -29.91 -5.99 25.90
N TYR A 87 -29.14 -5.42 26.84
CA TYR A 87 -29.41 -5.61 28.26
C TYR A 87 -30.75 -4.99 28.70
N GLY A 88 -31.15 -3.85 28.13
CA GLY A 88 -32.45 -3.24 28.41
C GLY A 88 -33.62 -4.13 27.98
N TRP A 89 -33.55 -4.71 26.78
CA TRP A 89 -34.59 -5.62 26.29
C TRP A 89 -34.57 -6.99 26.97
N SER A 90 -33.40 -7.53 27.32
CA SER A 90 -33.28 -8.75 28.14
C SER A 90 -33.86 -8.52 29.53
N LEU A 91 -33.62 -7.34 30.15
CA LEU A 91 -34.22 -7.00 31.44
C LEU A 91 -35.75 -6.86 31.33
N ALA A 92 -36.25 -6.21 30.28
CA ALA A 92 -37.69 -6.12 30.03
C ALA A 92 -38.33 -7.52 29.90
N PHE A 93 -37.70 -8.42 29.13
CA PHE A 93 -38.15 -9.80 28.99
C PHE A 93 -38.12 -10.57 30.32
N PHE A 94 -37.04 -10.41 31.11
CA PHE A 94 -36.93 -11.01 32.45
C PHE A 94 -38.06 -10.54 33.37
N LEU A 95 -38.33 -9.24 33.43
CA LEU A 95 -39.38 -8.67 34.27
C LEU A 95 -40.77 -9.16 33.84
N THR A 96 -41.05 -9.24 32.54
CA THR A 96 -42.32 -9.78 32.03
C THR A 96 -42.48 -11.27 32.28
N SER A 97 -41.38 -12.03 32.36
CA SER A 97 -41.39 -13.48 32.62
C SER A 97 -41.66 -13.85 34.08
N LEU A 98 -41.57 -12.90 35.01
CA LEU A 98 -41.85 -13.12 36.44
C LEU A 98 -43.35 -13.22 36.74
N GLY A 99 -44.18 -12.47 36.00
CA GLY A 99 -45.63 -12.35 36.23
C GLY A 99 -46.48 -13.65 36.19
N PRO A 100 -46.22 -14.62 35.28
CA PRO A 100 -47.10 -15.78 35.09
C PRO A 100 -47.10 -16.81 36.24
N TRP A 101 -46.03 -16.83 37.05
CA TRP A 101 -45.81 -17.91 38.04
C TRP A 101 -46.58 -17.71 39.34
N TRP A 102 -47.12 -16.52 39.60
CA TRP A 102 -47.81 -16.20 40.86
C TRP A 102 -49.16 -16.91 41.04
N PRO A 103 -50.04 -17.05 40.01
CA PRO A 103 -51.36 -17.66 40.18
C PRO A 103 -51.42 -19.18 39.94
N SER A 104 -50.37 -19.78 39.36
CA SER A 104 -50.40 -21.11 38.72
C SER A 104 -49.64 -22.22 39.46
N LEU A 105 -49.12 -21.94 40.66
CA LEU A 105 -48.36 -22.91 41.44
C LEU A 105 -49.26 -23.91 42.19
N PRO A 106 -48.90 -25.21 42.23
CA PRO A 106 -49.60 -26.21 43.04
C PRO A 106 -49.63 -25.83 44.52
N ASP A 107 -50.68 -26.23 45.25
CA ASP A 107 -50.89 -25.95 46.68
C ASP A 107 -49.66 -26.26 47.55
N ALA A 108 -48.87 -27.27 47.17
CA ALA A 108 -47.63 -27.68 47.82
C ALA A 108 -46.48 -26.64 47.74
N TRP A 109 -46.56 -25.67 46.83
CA TRP A 109 -45.55 -24.64 46.57
C TRP A 109 -46.07 -23.22 46.84
N ARG A 110 -47.18 -23.09 47.58
CA ARG A 110 -47.80 -21.79 47.93
C ARG A 110 -47.10 -21.02 49.05
N GLY A 111 -45.96 -21.52 49.55
CA GLY A 111 -45.06 -20.71 50.37
C GLY A 111 -44.62 -19.49 49.56
N PRO A 112 -44.74 -18.24 50.10
CA PRO A 112 -44.36 -17.03 49.37
C PRO A 112 -42.93 -17.09 48.83
N ASP A 113 -42.03 -17.75 49.57
CA ASP A 113 -40.60 -17.82 49.25
C ASP A 113 -40.31 -18.81 48.11
N ASP A 114 -40.91 -20.00 48.11
CA ASP A 114 -40.63 -21.03 47.09
C ASP A 114 -41.19 -20.66 45.71
N ALA A 115 -42.36 -20.01 45.69
CA ALA A 115 -42.99 -19.49 44.48
C ALA A 115 -42.14 -18.43 43.78
N LEU A 116 -41.63 -17.47 44.57
CA LEU A 116 -40.76 -16.41 44.08
C LEU A 116 -39.42 -16.96 43.59
N LEU A 117 -38.82 -17.89 44.34
CA LEU A 117 -37.57 -18.53 43.95
C LEU A 117 -37.70 -19.27 42.61
N PHE A 118 -38.76 -20.07 42.43
CA PHE A 118 -39.00 -20.80 41.19
C PHE A 118 -39.25 -19.86 40.00
N GLY A 119 -40.05 -18.81 40.17
CA GLY A 119 -40.33 -17.82 39.13
C GLY A 119 -39.09 -17.03 38.72
N VAL A 120 -38.26 -16.63 39.70
CA VAL A 120 -36.98 -15.94 39.46
C VAL A 120 -36.00 -16.84 38.72
N LEU A 121 -35.81 -18.09 39.17
CA LEU A 121 -34.89 -19.04 38.54
C LEU A 121 -35.33 -19.39 37.11
N SER A 122 -36.62 -19.64 36.90
CA SER A 122 -37.17 -19.93 35.57
C SER A 122 -36.99 -18.74 34.63
N SER A 123 -37.36 -17.52 35.06
CA SER A 123 -37.20 -16.28 34.27
C SER A 123 -35.73 -15.98 33.95
N ALA A 124 -34.83 -16.22 34.91
CA ALA A 124 -33.40 -16.06 34.74
C ALA A 124 -32.88 -17.03 33.67
N LEU A 125 -33.27 -18.30 33.73
CA LEU A 125 -32.88 -19.31 32.74
C LEU A 125 -33.38 -18.96 31.34
N MET A 126 -34.64 -18.54 31.22
CA MET A 126 -35.26 -18.16 29.94
C MET A 126 -34.57 -16.94 29.31
N THR A 127 -34.06 -16.02 30.12
CA THR A 127 -33.46 -14.77 29.64
C THR A 127 -31.96 -14.91 29.40
N ILE A 128 -31.23 -15.42 30.40
CA ILE A 128 -29.76 -15.44 30.40
C ILE A 128 -29.24 -16.40 29.34
N GLY A 129 -29.85 -17.59 29.19
CA GLY A 129 -29.41 -18.59 28.22
C GLY A 129 -29.40 -18.07 26.78
N PRO A 130 -30.56 -17.63 26.22
CA PRO A 130 -30.65 -17.07 24.87
C PRO A 130 -29.81 -15.81 24.68
N THR A 131 -29.77 -14.93 25.69
CA THR A 131 -28.96 -13.70 25.63
C THR A 131 -27.47 -14.03 25.53
N ALA A 132 -26.96 -14.89 26.42
CA ALA A 132 -25.57 -15.33 26.41
C ALA A 132 -25.22 -16.08 25.12
N MET A 133 -26.10 -16.95 24.64
CA MET A 133 -25.88 -17.70 23.39
C MET A 133 -25.90 -16.79 22.16
N GLY A 134 -26.75 -15.76 22.14
CA GLY A 134 -26.79 -14.74 21.10
C GLY A 134 -25.50 -13.93 21.05
N GLN A 135 -25.03 -13.47 22.20
CA GLN A 135 -23.77 -12.74 22.34
C GLN A 135 -22.55 -13.60 21.98
N LEU A 136 -22.50 -14.86 22.44
CA LEU A 136 -21.44 -15.81 22.07
C LEU A 136 -21.44 -16.07 20.56
N SER A 137 -22.61 -16.26 19.96
CA SER A 137 -22.74 -16.46 18.52
C SER A 137 -22.25 -15.23 17.74
N ARG A 138 -22.51 -14.02 18.26
CA ARG A 138 -22.02 -12.77 17.68
C ARG A 138 -20.50 -12.64 17.80
N ALA A 139 -19.96 -12.85 18.99
CA ALA A 139 -18.51 -12.81 19.24
C ALA A 139 -17.75 -13.81 18.37
N ARG A 140 -18.27 -15.05 18.22
CA ARG A 140 -17.69 -16.06 17.33
C ARG A 140 -17.69 -15.65 15.86
N ARG A 141 -18.75 -14.99 15.38
CA ARG A 141 -18.79 -14.48 14.00
C ARG A 141 -17.79 -13.35 13.81
N GLN A 142 -17.78 -12.36 14.71
CA GLN A 142 -16.84 -11.25 14.63
C GLN A 142 -15.38 -11.72 14.66
N LEU A 143 -15.07 -12.72 15.50
CA LEU A 143 -13.73 -13.32 15.53
C LEU A 143 -13.41 -14.05 14.22
N ALA A 144 -14.35 -14.82 13.67
CA ALA A 144 -14.15 -15.52 12.41
C ALA A 144 -13.93 -14.54 11.24
N ASP A 145 -14.73 -13.48 11.17
CA ASP A 145 -14.61 -12.43 10.16
C ASP A 145 -13.24 -11.74 10.28
N HIS A 146 -12.81 -11.41 11.51
CA HIS A 146 -11.51 -10.80 11.75
C HIS A 146 -10.32 -11.72 11.41
N ILE A 147 -10.43 -13.02 11.73
CA ILE A 147 -9.42 -14.03 11.33
C ILE A 147 -9.36 -14.13 9.80
N GLN A 148 -10.50 -14.09 9.12
CA GLN A 148 -10.53 -14.09 7.66
C GLN A 148 -9.86 -12.85 7.08
N GLU A 149 -10.17 -11.66 7.58
CA GLU A 149 -9.53 -10.40 7.18
C GLU A 149 -8.01 -10.46 7.37
N LEU A 150 -7.53 -10.88 8.55
CA LEU A 150 -6.11 -11.05 8.84
C LEU A 150 -5.45 -12.08 7.92
N SER A 151 -6.12 -13.21 7.66
CA SER A 151 -5.59 -14.23 6.75
C SER A 151 -5.45 -13.72 5.32
N HIS A 152 -6.39 -12.89 4.86
CA HIS A 152 -6.31 -12.26 3.55
C HIS A 152 -5.20 -11.21 3.48
N ALA A 153 -5.01 -10.42 4.54
CA ALA A 153 -3.91 -9.46 4.64
C ALA A 153 -2.54 -10.15 4.60
N HIS A 154 -2.34 -11.19 5.42
CA HIS A 154 -1.08 -11.95 5.44
C HIS A 154 -0.75 -12.64 4.12
N ARG A 155 -1.76 -13.17 3.39
CA ARG A 155 -1.53 -13.76 2.07
C ARG A 155 -1.02 -12.73 1.07
N ARG A 156 -1.64 -11.55 1.02
CA ARG A 156 -1.19 -10.45 0.14
C ARG A 156 0.21 -9.97 0.49
N GLU A 157 0.53 -9.88 1.78
CA GLU A 157 1.87 -9.50 2.23
C GLU A 157 2.93 -10.54 1.81
N ALA A 158 2.63 -11.83 1.99
CA ALA A 158 3.53 -12.91 1.56
C ALA A 158 3.76 -12.92 0.05
N GLU A 159 2.71 -12.68 -0.75
CA GLU A 159 2.81 -12.54 -2.21
C GLU A 159 3.75 -11.38 -2.60
N LEU A 160 3.58 -10.21 -2.00
CA LEU A 160 4.44 -9.05 -2.26
C LEU A 160 5.89 -9.28 -1.84
N ILE A 161 6.12 -9.96 -0.71
CA ILE A 161 7.47 -10.33 -0.27
C ILE A 161 8.11 -11.30 -1.26
N ALA A 162 7.36 -12.30 -1.73
CA ALA A 162 7.86 -13.27 -2.70
C ALA A 162 8.22 -12.61 -4.05
N GLU A 163 7.37 -11.71 -4.56
CA GLU A 163 7.65 -10.95 -5.78
C GLU A 163 8.93 -10.10 -5.64
N ARG A 164 9.07 -9.39 -4.51
CA ARG A 164 10.27 -8.60 -4.22
C ARG A 164 11.52 -9.46 -4.11
N ALA A 165 11.41 -10.63 -3.47
CA ALA A 165 12.53 -11.57 -3.35
C ALA A 165 12.98 -12.06 -4.74
N VAL A 166 12.03 -12.39 -5.64
CA VAL A 166 12.35 -12.79 -7.02
C VAL A 166 13.05 -11.67 -7.79
N VAL A 167 12.58 -10.42 -7.67
CA VAL A 167 13.23 -9.27 -8.34
C VAL A 167 14.64 -9.03 -7.78
N ALA A 168 14.80 -9.07 -6.45
CA ALA A 168 16.09 -8.91 -5.80
C ALA A 168 17.08 -10.03 -6.20
N GLU A 169 16.61 -11.27 -6.27
CA GLU A 169 17.38 -12.43 -6.71
C GLU A 169 17.83 -12.27 -8.16
N ARG A 170 16.92 -11.90 -9.07
CA ARG A 170 17.26 -11.64 -10.48
C ARG A 170 18.31 -10.53 -10.62
N ALA A 171 18.21 -9.47 -9.83
CA ALA A 171 19.19 -8.40 -9.81
C ALA A 171 20.54 -8.82 -9.21
N ARG A 172 20.55 -9.75 -8.24
CA ARG A 172 21.78 -10.36 -7.72
C ARG A 172 22.44 -11.23 -8.78
N LEU A 173 21.69 -12.16 -9.38
CA LEU A 173 22.18 -13.05 -10.44
C LEU A 173 22.71 -12.26 -11.63
N ALA A 174 22.01 -11.20 -12.07
CA ALA A 174 22.49 -10.35 -13.15
C ALA A 174 23.85 -9.69 -12.82
N ARG A 175 24.07 -9.26 -11.57
CA ARG A 175 25.36 -8.70 -11.13
C ARG A 175 26.45 -9.76 -11.07
N GLU A 176 26.17 -10.92 -10.47
CA GLU A 176 27.12 -12.04 -10.43
C GLU A 176 27.54 -12.48 -11.84
N MET A 177 26.58 -12.64 -12.75
CA MET A 177 26.85 -12.95 -14.16
C MET A 177 27.68 -11.85 -14.81
N HIS A 178 27.35 -10.59 -14.58
CA HIS A 178 28.09 -9.46 -15.13
C HIS A 178 29.54 -9.41 -14.66
N ASP A 179 29.78 -9.66 -13.38
CA ASP A 179 31.12 -9.63 -12.78
C ASP A 179 31.98 -10.77 -13.35
N VAL A 180 31.41 -11.98 -13.48
CA VAL A 180 32.11 -13.12 -14.09
C VAL A 180 32.42 -12.85 -15.57
N VAL A 181 31.46 -12.35 -16.35
CA VAL A 181 31.66 -12.03 -17.77
C VAL A 181 32.69 -10.91 -17.93
N SER A 182 32.61 -9.86 -17.11
CA SER A 182 33.57 -8.76 -17.14
C SER A 182 34.99 -9.23 -16.82
N TYR A 183 35.15 -10.10 -15.83
CA TYR A 183 36.43 -10.70 -15.50
C TYR A 183 37.00 -11.52 -16.67
N GLN A 184 36.19 -12.38 -17.30
CA GLN A 184 36.61 -13.20 -18.43
C GLN A 184 37.03 -12.37 -19.64
N VAL A 185 36.22 -11.37 -20.04
CA VAL A 185 36.54 -10.49 -21.17
C VAL A 185 37.77 -9.64 -20.88
N SER A 186 37.96 -9.19 -19.63
CA SER A 186 39.15 -8.45 -19.23
C SER A 186 40.40 -9.33 -19.33
N LEU A 187 40.34 -10.60 -18.91
CA LEU A 187 41.43 -11.56 -19.06
C LEU A 187 41.77 -11.82 -20.54
N MET A 188 40.75 -12.03 -21.39
CA MET A 188 40.94 -12.17 -22.84
C MET A 188 41.64 -10.95 -23.44
N THR A 189 41.25 -9.74 -23.02
CA THR A 189 41.86 -8.48 -23.49
C THR A 189 43.33 -8.38 -23.08
N VAL A 190 43.69 -8.82 -21.86
CA VAL A 190 45.08 -8.87 -21.39
C VAL A 190 45.90 -9.90 -22.16
N GLN A 191 45.36 -11.10 -22.38
CA GLN A 191 46.02 -12.17 -23.15
C GLN A 191 46.22 -11.77 -24.61
N ALA A 192 45.22 -11.16 -25.25
CA ALA A 192 45.33 -10.63 -26.60
C ALA A 192 46.41 -9.56 -26.70
N GLY A 193 46.49 -8.63 -25.73
CA GLY A 193 47.55 -7.62 -25.67
C GLY A 193 48.95 -8.18 -25.35
N ALA A 194 49.05 -9.38 -24.78
CA ALA A 194 50.33 -10.09 -24.66
C ALA A 194 50.71 -10.72 -26.00
N LEU A 195 49.77 -11.40 -26.66
CA LEU A 195 49.96 -12.05 -27.96
C LEU A 195 50.35 -11.04 -29.05
N GLU A 196 49.72 -9.86 -29.07
CA GLU A 196 50.05 -8.74 -29.97
C GLU A 196 51.52 -8.28 -29.85
N ARG A 197 52.14 -8.44 -28.66
CA ARG A 197 53.54 -8.07 -28.42
C ARG A 197 54.53 -9.21 -28.66
N THR A 198 54.12 -10.46 -28.47
CA THR A 198 55.02 -11.62 -28.57
C THR A 198 54.94 -12.36 -29.91
N ALA A 199 53.91 -12.14 -30.72
CA ALA A 199 53.73 -12.85 -31.99
C ALA A 199 54.69 -12.35 -33.09
N GLU A 200 55.41 -13.29 -33.73
CA GLU A 200 56.37 -12.99 -34.79
C GLU A 200 55.67 -12.68 -36.13
N GLU A 201 54.65 -13.47 -36.49
CA GLU A 201 53.88 -13.27 -37.73
C GLU A 201 53.01 -12.00 -37.71
N PRO A 202 53.03 -11.17 -38.77
CA PRO A 202 52.21 -9.96 -38.87
C PRO A 202 50.70 -10.24 -38.75
N ALA A 203 50.21 -11.31 -39.40
CA ALA A 203 48.79 -11.67 -39.38
C ALA A 203 48.29 -12.05 -37.97
N ALA A 204 49.14 -12.70 -37.17
CA ALA A 204 48.83 -13.04 -35.78
C ALA A 204 48.76 -11.79 -34.88
N ARG A 205 49.64 -10.79 -35.11
CA ARG A 205 49.59 -9.50 -34.39
C ARG A 205 48.32 -8.72 -34.71
N GLU A 206 47.94 -8.63 -35.98
CA GLU A 206 46.72 -7.95 -36.41
C GLU A 206 45.47 -8.59 -35.79
N THR A 207 45.38 -9.93 -35.82
CA THR A 207 44.28 -10.67 -35.21
C THR A 207 44.19 -10.42 -33.70
N ALA A 208 45.32 -10.41 -32.99
CA ALA A 208 45.37 -10.11 -31.56
C ALA A 208 44.90 -8.68 -31.23
N SER A 209 45.26 -7.70 -32.08
CA SER A 209 44.82 -6.30 -31.95
C SER A 209 43.29 -6.17 -32.09
N VAL A 210 42.71 -6.87 -33.07
CA VAL A 210 41.25 -6.92 -33.28
C VAL A 210 40.52 -7.51 -32.07
N ILE A 211 41.00 -8.65 -31.54
CA ILE A 211 40.41 -9.29 -30.34
C ILE A 211 40.46 -8.34 -29.14
N ARG A 212 41.59 -7.66 -28.93
CA ARG A 212 41.76 -6.68 -27.85
C ARG A 212 40.79 -5.50 -27.98
N GLY A 213 40.62 -4.97 -29.19
CA GLY A 213 39.68 -3.87 -29.49
C GLY A 213 38.22 -4.26 -29.24
N LEU A 214 37.82 -5.46 -29.67
CA LEU A 214 36.49 -6.02 -29.44
C LEU A 214 36.21 -6.22 -27.93
N GLY A 215 37.15 -6.82 -27.19
CA GLY A 215 37.02 -7.03 -25.74
C GLY A 215 36.91 -5.72 -24.96
N ALA A 216 37.70 -4.70 -25.31
CA ALA A 216 37.63 -3.38 -24.69
C ALA A 216 36.28 -2.67 -24.97
N THR A 217 35.70 -2.88 -26.15
CA THR A 217 34.39 -2.32 -26.51
C THR A 217 33.27 -3.03 -25.74
N ALA A 218 33.28 -4.36 -25.70
CA ALA A 218 32.32 -5.15 -24.94
C ALA A 218 32.29 -4.77 -23.45
N LEU A 219 33.46 -4.56 -22.81
CA LEU A 219 33.54 -4.11 -21.41
C LEU A 219 32.94 -2.71 -21.19
N ARG A 220 33.07 -1.79 -22.15
CA ARG A 220 32.47 -0.45 -22.06
C ARG A 220 30.95 -0.52 -22.17
N GLU A 221 30.44 -1.30 -23.11
CA GLU A 221 29.00 -1.50 -23.29
C GLU A 221 28.35 -2.18 -22.07
N LEU A 222 29.01 -3.22 -21.56
CA LEU A 222 28.63 -3.91 -20.32
C LEU A 222 28.52 -2.93 -19.15
N ARG A 223 29.55 -2.11 -18.88
CA ARG A 223 29.51 -1.11 -17.80
C ARG A 223 28.45 -0.04 -18.00
N GLY A 224 28.18 0.33 -19.26
CA GLY A 224 27.11 1.27 -19.62
C GLY A 224 25.72 0.76 -19.25
N LEU A 225 25.44 -0.53 -19.50
CA LEU A 225 24.15 -1.15 -19.15
C LEU A 225 23.92 -1.26 -17.64
N LEU A 226 24.97 -1.49 -16.83
CA LEU A 226 24.85 -1.48 -15.36
C LEU A 226 24.77 -0.08 -14.74
N GLY A 227 25.29 0.95 -15.41
CA GLY A 227 25.19 2.34 -14.96
C GLY A 227 23.75 2.83 -14.79
N VAL A 228 22.82 2.26 -15.57
CA VAL A 228 21.38 2.58 -15.56
C VAL A 228 20.64 1.92 -14.38
N LEU A 229 21.20 0.88 -13.76
CA LEU A 229 20.63 0.20 -12.58
C LEU A 229 21.19 0.72 -11.24
N ARG A 230 22.10 1.70 -11.24
CA ARG A 230 22.76 2.27 -10.04
C ARG A 230 22.01 3.42 -9.37
N THR A 231 20.69 3.54 -9.56
CA THR A 231 19.85 4.44 -8.76
C THR A 231 19.21 3.69 -7.59
N THR A 232 20.02 3.27 -6.62
CA THR A 232 19.52 2.72 -5.34
C THR A 232 19.32 3.85 -4.33
N PRO A 233 18.15 4.00 -3.70
CA PRO A 233 17.95 4.98 -2.62
C PRO A 233 18.58 4.41 -1.34
N GLY A 234 19.76 4.90 -0.96
CA GLY A 234 20.45 4.44 0.26
C GLY A 234 21.74 5.16 0.60
N ASP A 235 22.48 5.67 -0.38
CA ASP A 235 23.72 6.42 -0.12
C ASP A 235 23.42 7.90 0.14
N ALA A 236 22.96 8.22 1.36
CA ALA A 236 22.86 9.61 1.81
C ALA A 236 24.25 10.24 2.12
N ALA A 237 25.28 9.41 2.34
CA ALA A 237 26.63 9.86 2.70
C ALA A 237 27.56 10.13 1.48
N LEU A 238 27.19 9.69 0.28
CA LEU A 238 27.97 9.87 -0.96
C LEU A 238 27.27 10.78 -2.00
N ARG A 239 26.25 11.53 -1.59
CA ARG A 239 25.52 12.40 -2.54
C ARG A 239 26.40 13.55 -3.00
N PRO A 240 26.57 13.75 -4.32
CA PRO A 240 27.36 14.87 -4.84
C PRO A 240 26.77 16.20 -4.35
N ARG A 241 27.62 17.03 -3.74
CA ARG A 241 27.28 18.40 -3.28
C ARG A 241 27.68 19.43 -4.33
N LEU A 242 27.24 20.68 -4.15
CA LEU A 242 27.66 21.80 -5.00
C LEU A 242 29.19 21.96 -5.05
N GLY A 243 29.88 21.67 -3.94
CA GLY A 243 31.34 21.68 -3.87
C GLY A 243 32.06 20.68 -4.81
N ALA A 244 31.36 19.69 -5.39
CA ALA A 244 31.93 18.75 -6.37
C ALA A 244 31.78 19.22 -7.82
N LEU A 245 31.11 20.35 -8.08
CA LEU A 245 30.95 20.91 -9.42
C LEU A 245 32.27 21.30 -10.10
N PRO A 246 33.28 21.89 -9.40
CA PRO A 246 34.56 22.19 -10.02
C PRO A 246 35.25 20.96 -10.61
N ASP A 247 35.28 19.85 -9.85
CA ASP A 247 35.89 18.60 -10.29
C ASP A 247 35.12 17.97 -11.46
N LEU A 248 33.79 18.06 -11.44
CA LEU A 248 32.94 17.59 -12.53
C LEU A 248 33.18 18.37 -13.83
N VAL A 249 33.28 19.70 -13.75
CA VAL A 249 33.54 20.56 -14.91
C VAL A 249 34.95 20.32 -15.45
N ALA A 250 35.96 20.27 -14.57
CA ALA A 250 37.34 19.99 -14.95
C ALA A 250 37.53 18.58 -15.55
N GLY A 251 36.84 17.58 -15.02
CA GLY A 251 36.88 16.19 -15.49
C GLY A 251 36.03 15.91 -16.74
N SER A 252 35.33 16.90 -17.28
CA SER A 252 34.42 16.72 -18.42
C SER A 252 35.14 16.46 -19.74
N GLY A 253 36.39 16.90 -19.86
CA GLY A 253 37.16 16.86 -21.11
C GLY A 253 36.68 17.85 -22.18
N LEU A 254 35.89 18.85 -21.78
CA LEU A 254 35.39 19.94 -22.63
C LEU A 254 36.10 21.26 -22.27
N ASP A 255 36.09 22.24 -23.17
CA ASP A 255 36.45 23.62 -22.86
C ASP A 255 35.31 24.26 -22.06
N ALA A 256 35.26 23.96 -20.76
CA ALA A 256 34.16 24.31 -19.88
C ALA A 256 34.61 25.21 -18.73
N ARG A 257 33.91 26.32 -18.53
CA ARG A 257 34.13 27.28 -17.45
C ARG A 257 32.97 27.24 -16.45
N LEU A 258 33.31 27.15 -15.16
CA LEU A 258 32.36 27.30 -14.06
C LEU A 258 32.36 28.75 -13.54
N GLU A 259 31.19 29.35 -13.48
CA GLU A 259 30.91 30.68 -12.92
C GLU A 259 29.96 30.52 -11.73
N ALA A 260 30.54 30.42 -10.53
CA ALA A 260 29.79 30.24 -9.29
C ALA A 260 30.55 30.81 -8.09
N ASP A 261 29.83 31.49 -7.19
CA ASP A 261 30.34 31.82 -5.85
C ASP A 261 30.00 30.68 -4.89
N LEU A 262 30.77 29.58 -5.00
CA LEU A 262 30.52 28.36 -4.23
C LEU A 262 30.58 28.59 -2.70
N PRO A 263 31.52 29.37 -2.14
CA PRO A 263 31.51 29.67 -0.70
C PRO A 263 30.23 30.36 -0.23
N ALA A 264 29.71 31.32 -1.00
CA ALA A 264 28.45 31.99 -0.66
C ALA A 264 27.23 31.05 -0.79
N LEU A 265 27.25 30.16 -1.78
CA LEU A 265 26.19 29.17 -2.01
C LEU A 265 26.19 28.07 -0.93
N ASP A 266 27.36 27.57 -0.52
CA ASP A 266 27.50 26.53 0.51
C ASP A 266 27.07 27.04 1.89
N ALA A 267 27.25 28.34 2.18
CA ALA A 267 26.83 28.96 3.43
C ALA A 267 25.31 28.88 3.68
N LEU A 268 24.51 28.74 2.61
CA LEU A 268 23.05 28.72 2.68
C LEU A 268 22.46 27.34 3.02
N LYS A 269 23.27 26.28 3.03
CA LYS A 269 22.89 24.90 3.38
C LYS A 269 21.61 24.43 2.66
N TRP A 270 21.74 24.18 1.36
CA TRP A 270 20.64 23.68 0.52
C TRP A 270 20.18 22.28 0.94
N PRO A 271 18.90 21.92 0.71
CA PRO A 271 18.44 20.55 0.85
C PRO A 271 19.24 19.61 -0.07
N ALA A 272 19.60 18.42 0.43
CA ALA A 272 20.41 17.46 -0.33
C ALA A 272 19.81 17.09 -1.69
N ALA A 273 18.47 17.07 -1.79
CA ALA A 273 17.79 16.80 -3.06
C ALA A 273 17.99 17.93 -4.09
N VAL A 274 18.09 19.18 -3.65
CA VAL A 274 18.39 20.35 -4.50
C VAL A 274 19.83 20.31 -4.98
N GLU A 275 20.78 20.02 -4.09
CA GLU A 275 22.20 19.87 -4.47
C GLU A 275 22.39 18.74 -5.48
N GLU A 276 21.72 17.60 -5.28
CA GLU A 276 21.78 16.46 -6.19
C GLU A 276 21.17 16.80 -7.55
N ALA A 277 20.01 17.47 -7.57
CA ALA A 277 19.36 17.90 -8.81
C ALA A 277 20.25 18.89 -9.60
N ALA A 278 20.89 19.83 -8.91
CA ALA A 278 21.84 20.77 -9.51
C ALA A 278 23.05 20.04 -10.12
N TYR A 279 23.69 19.15 -9.34
CA TYR A 279 24.83 18.36 -9.82
C TYR A 279 24.47 17.50 -11.04
N ARG A 280 23.33 16.81 -11.00
CA ARG A 280 22.85 15.99 -12.12
C ARG A 280 22.54 16.81 -13.36
N THR A 281 21.99 18.01 -13.19
CA THR A 281 21.73 18.93 -14.31
C THR A 281 23.03 19.30 -15.03
N VAL A 282 24.07 19.66 -14.28
CA VAL A 282 25.40 19.96 -14.85
C VAL A 282 26.01 18.72 -15.51
N GLN A 283 25.97 17.56 -14.85
CA GLN A 283 26.54 16.32 -15.36
C GLN A 283 25.92 15.87 -16.69
N GLU A 284 24.59 15.86 -16.76
CA GLU A 284 23.86 15.45 -17.95
C GLU A 284 24.03 16.47 -19.08
N ALA A 285 24.04 17.78 -18.76
CA ALA A 285 24.31 18.82 -19.75
C ALA A 285 25.72 18.67 -20.37
N LEU A 286 26.77 18.49 -19.56
CA LEU A 286 28.13 18.26 -20.05
C LEU A 286 28.22 16.95 -20.87
N THR A 287 27.51 15.91 -20.45
CA THR A 287 27.44 14.66 -21.22
C THR A 287 26.79 14.86 -22.58
N ASN A 288 25.72 15.67 -22.64
CA ASN A 288 25.03 16.00 -23.88
C ASN A 288 25.89 16.85 -24.80
N VAL A 289 26.60 17.86 -24.28
CA VAL A 289 27.56 18.63 -25.07
C VAL A 289 28.63 17.73 -25.66
N ARG A 290 29.22 16.83 -24.86
CA ARG A 290 30.23 15.88 -25.36
C ARG A 290 29.71 14.98 -26.47
N LYS A 291 28.45 14.57 -26.41
CA LYS A 291 27.82 13.71 -27.43
C LYS A 291 27.41 14.46 -28.70
N HIS A 292 26.92 15.70 -28.55
CA HIS A 292 26.17 16.39 -29.61
C HIS A 292 26.85 17.67 -30.11
N ALA A 293 27.80 18.23 -29.37
CA ALA A 293 28.51 19.47 -29.69
C ALA A 293 29.97 19.40 -29.24
N ALA A 294 30.66 18.31 -29.60
CA ALA A 294 32.08 18.13 -29.27
C ALA A 294 32.92 19.30 -29.80
N GLY A 295 33.77 19.86 -28.94
CA GLY A 295 34.59 21.03 -29.26
C GLY A 295 33.91 22.40 -29.05
N ALA A 296 32.64 22.44 -28.64
CA ALA A 296 32.00 23.69 -28.23
C ALA A 296 32.54 24.17 -26.87
N ALA A 297 32.67 25.50 -26.73
CA ALA A 297 32.92 26.12 -25.44
C ALA A 297 31.66 26.05 -24.58
N VAL A 298 31.81 25.76 -23.28
CA VAL A 298 30.71 25.61 -22.33
C VAL A 298 30.86 26.58 -21.17
N THR A 299 29.78 27.24 -20.81
CA THR A 299 29.66 28.05 -19.60
C THR A 299 28.64 27.40 -18.67
N VAL A 300 29.07 27.11 -17.45
CA VAL A 300 28.22 26.61 -16.37
C VAL A 300 28.09 27.72 -15.34
N THR A 301 26.91 28.28 -15.18
CA THR A 301 26.62 29.33 -14.20
C THR A 301 25.75 28.76 -13.09
N VAL A 302 26.18 28.94 -11.84
CA VAL A 302 25.40 28.54 -10.66
C VAL A 302 25.29 29.72 -9.72
N GLY A 303 24.06 30.08 -9.37
CA GLY A 303 23.80 31.27 -8.56
C GLY A 303 22.49 31.19 -7.80
N LEU A 304 22.31 32.14 -6.90
CA LEU A 304 21.09 32.30 -6.12
C LEU A 304 20.14 33.26 -6.84
N VAL A 305 18.88 32.87 -6.94
CA VAL A 305 17.78 33.73 -7.41
C VAL A 305 16.68 33.82 -6.35
N ARG A 306 15.94 34.93 -6.38
CA ARG A 306 14.80 35.17 -5.50
C ARG A 306 13.55 35.34 -6.37
N GLU A 307 12.66 34.35 -6.35
CA GLU A 307 11.40 34.38 -7.11
C GLU A 307 10.22 34.23 -6.15
N GLY A 308 9.25 35.15 -6.25
CA GLY A 308 8.04 35.12 -5.41
C GLY A 308 8.31 35.12 -3.90
N GLY A 309 9.41 35.75 -3.45
CA GLY A 309 9.83 35.77 -2.04
C GLY A 309 10.56 34.51 -1.55
N ARG A 310 10.74 33.49 -2.40
CA ARG A 310 11.45 32.24 -2.08
C ARG A 310 12.88 32.26 -2.62
N THR A 311 13.79 31.65 -1.88
CA THR A 311 15.17 31.42 -2.33
C THR A 311 15.21 30.21 -3.25
N ALA A 312 15.84 30.34 -4.42
CA ALA A 312 16.06 29.23 -5.32
C ALA A 312 17.49 29.22 -5.86
N LEU A 313 17.99 28.02 -6.16
CA LEU A 313 19.27 27.79 -6.80
C LEU A 313 19.04 27.73 -8.32
N ALA A 314 19.64 28.65 -9.06
CA ALA A 314 19.63 28.64 -10.51
C ALA A 314 20.90 27.98 -11.03
N VAL A 315 20.73 26.99 -11.90
CA VAL A 315 21.81 26.29 -12.61
C VAL A 315 21.55 26.47 -14.10
N GLU A 316 22.48 27.12 -14.79
CA GLU A 316 22.41 27.33 -16.24
C GLU A 316 23.67 26.79 -16.91
N ILE A 317 23.50 26.04 -17.98
CA ILE A 317 24.57 25.53 -18.83
C ILE A 317 24.28 25.99 -20.25
N THR A 318 25.23 26.73 -20.84
CA THR A 318 25.18 27.15 -22.24
C THR A 318 26.41 26.66 -22.97
N ASN A 319 26.24 26.13 -24.17
CA ASN A 319 27.37 25.82 -25.06
C ASN A 319 27.25 26.57 -26.38
N THR A 320 28.39 26.85 -27.01
CA THR A 320 28.44 27.41 -28.37
C THR A 320 28.07 26.36 -29.43
N ALA A 321 27.85 26.78 -30.66
CA ALA A 321 27.81 25.87 -31.80
C ALA A 321 29.14 25.09 -31.94
N ALA A 322 29.07 23.84 -32.42
CA ALA A 322 30.25 23.03 -32.67
C ALA A 322 31.14 23.66 -33.77
N PRO A 323 32.47 23.69 -33.61
CA PRO A 323 33.38 24.14 -34.66
C PRO A 323 33.31 23.17 -35.85
N GLY A 324 32.63 23.57 -36.94
CA GLY A 324 32.50 22.73 -38.14
C GLY A 324 31.20 22.87 -38.95
N GLY A 325 30.21 23.64 -38.48
CA GLY A 325 28.91 23.71 -39.14
C GLY A 325 28.05 22.48 -38.83
N GLY A 326 26.77 22.72 -38.59
CA GLY A 326 25.87 21.77 -37.93
C GLY A 326 25.91 20.36 -38.52
N THR A 327 26.24 19.38 -37.68
CA THR A 327 25.81 18.01 -37.95
C THR A 327 24.29 18.03 -37.89
N GLU A 328 23.65 17.80 -39.04
CA GLU A 328 22.21 17.55 -39.10
C GLU A 328 21.81 16.55 -38.00
N PRO A 329 20.63 16.70 -37.38
CA PRO A 329 20.17 15.77 -36.36
C PRO A 329 20.15 14.37 -36.95
N SER A 330 21.10 13.52 -36.52
CA SER A 330 21.16 12.12 -36.91
C SER A 330 19.80 11.48 -36.58
N PRO A 331 19.13 10.81 -37.55
CA PRO A 331 17.80 10.22 -37.36
C PRO A 331 17.84 8.92 -36.54
N LEU A 332 18.86 8.74 -35.70
CA LEU A 332 18.88 7.70 -34.69
C LEU A 332 18.07 8.19 -33.48
N PRO A 333 17.22 7.35 -32.87
CA PRO A 333 16.46 7.69 -31.67
C PRO A 333 17.43 7.78 -30.48
N SER A 334 18.19 8.88 -30.41
CA SER A 334 19.06 9.17 -29.29
C SER A 334 18.17 9.49 -28.08
N GLY A 335 18.33 8.70 -27.03
CA GLY A 335 17.38 8.64 -25.92
C GLY A 335 17.11 9.99 -25.27
N GLY A 336 15.97 10.61 -25.57
CA GLY A 336 15.44 11.83 -24.94
C GLY A 336 15.01 11.67 -23.48
N HIS A 337 15.46 10.60 -22.80
CA HIS A 337 15.13 10.31 -21.41
C HIS A 337 15.93 11.20 -20.44
N GLY A 338 17.15 11.63 -20.79
CA GLY A 338 18.01 12.43 -19.91
C GLY A 338 17.39 13.78 -19.54
N LEU A 339 17.05 14.60 -20.55
CA LEU A 339 16.41 15.91 -20.33
C LEU A 339 15.00 15.79 -19.74
N THR A 340 14.27 14.73 -20.08
CA THR A 340 12.94 14.47 -19.51
C THR A 340 13.04 14.14 -18.02
N GLY A 341 13.98 13.29 -17.62
CA GLY A 341 14.21 12.97 -16.20
C GLY A 341 14.73 14.15 -15.38
N LEU A 342 15.50 15.06 -15.98
CA LEU A 342 15.89 16.32 -15.33
C LEU A 342 14.67 17.24 -15.09
N ARG A 343 13.77 17.34 -16.08
CA ARG A 343 12.54 18.14 -15.96
C ARG A 343 11.64 17.61 -14.85
N GLU A 344 11.32 16.32 -14.88
CA GLU A 344 10.48 15.67 -13.87
C GLU A 344 11.05 15.86 -12.45
N ARG A 345 12.37 15.76 -12.30
CA ARG A 345 13.04 15.98 -11.02
C ARG A 345 12.97 17.43 -10.55
N ALA A 346 13.14 18.40 -11.44
CA ALA A 346 12.99 19.81 -11.08
C ALA A 346 11.56 20.12 -10.65
N GLU A 347 10.56 19.61 -11.39
CA GLU A 347 9.14 19.77 -11.07
C GLU A 347 8.77 19.10 -9.74
N GLN A 348 9.32 17.92 -9.43
CA GLN A 348 9.13 17.25 -8.12
C GLN A 348 9.67 18.06 -6.95
N LEU A 349 10.68 18.90 -7.18
CA LEU A 349 11.22 19.83 -6.19
C LEU A 349 10.48 21.18 -6.17
N GLY A 350 9.37 21.31 -6.90
CA GLY A 350 8.63 22.57 -7.03
C GLY A 350 9.36 23.63 -7.85
N GLY A 351 10.36 23.23 -8.63
CA GLY A 351 11.18 24.08 -9.47
C GLY A 351 10.78 24.07 -10.93
N GLU A 352 11.56 24.78 -11.74
CA GLU A 352 11.36 24.93 -13.18
C GLU A 352 12.55 24.40 -13.97
N PHE A 353 12.30 23.82 -15.15
CA PHE A 353 13.32 23.33 -16.05
C PHE A 353 13.04 23.70 -17.50
N THR A 354 14.03 24.30 -18.16
CA THR A 354 13.97 24.66 -19.57
C THR A 354 15.22 24.17 -20.28
N ALA A 355 15.04 23.54 -21.45
CA ALA A 355 16.14 23.12 -22.30
C ALA A 355 15.77 23.36 -23.77
N GLY A 356 16.66 24.01 -24.54
CA GLY A 356 16.38 24.31 -25.94
C GLY A 356 17.51 25.05 -26.65
N PRO A 357 17.42 25.16 -27.99
CA PRO A 357 18.36 25.93 -28.79
C PRO A 357 18.25 27.43 -28.45
N VAL A 358 19.41 28.08 -28.40
CA VAL A 358 19.56 29.54 -28.27
C VAL A 358 20.38 30.06 -29.44
N ARG A 359 20.40 31.39 -29.63
CA ARG A 359 20.98 32.05 -30.82
C ARG A 359 22.41 31.61 -31.17
N GLU A 360 23.19 31.20 -30.18
CA GLU A 360 24.61 30.81 -30.34
C GLU A 360 24.89 29.35 -29.91
N GLY A 361 23.87 28.53 -29.68
CA GLY A 361 24.04 27.11 -29.35
C GLY A 361 22.85 26.52 -28.59
N PHE A 362 23.08 25.88 -27.44
CA PHE A 362 22.03 25.23 -26.66
C PHE A 362 22.11 25.64 -25.18
N ARG A 363 20.95 25.82 -24.54
CA ARG A 363 20.83 26.18 -23.12
C ARG A 363 20.05 25.11 -22.37
N VAL A 364 20.55 24.73 -21.20
CA VAL A 364 19.84 23.97 -20.17
C VAL A 364 19.80 24.84 -18.91
N ARG A 365 18.61 25.10 -18.36
CA ARG A 365 18.43 25.91 -17.16
C ARG A 365 17.45 25.22 -16.21
N ALA A 366 17.85 25.13 -14.94
CA ALA A 366 17.02 24.64 -13.85
C ALA A 366 16.96 25.68 -12.72
N VAL A 367 15.78 25.92 -12.16
CA VAL A 367 15.56 26.78 -10.99
C VAL A 367 14.96 25.92 -9.89
N LEU A 368 15.70 25.73 -8.79
CA LEU A 368 15.39 24.76 -7.75
C LEU A 368 15.15 25.48 -6.41
N PRO A 369 13.91 25.58 -5.91
CA PRO A 369 13.62 26.28 -4.67
C PRO A 369 14.20 25.57 -3.44
N ALA A 370 14.63 26.35 -2.44
CA ALA A 370 15.17 25.84 -1.18
C ALA A 370 14.12 25.15 -0.30
N SER A 371 12.84 25.33 -0.61
CA SER A 371 11.69 24.75 0.10
C SER A 371 10.68 24.29 -0.95
N GLY A 372 10.48 22.97 -1.04
CA GLY A 372 9.37 22.35 -1.77
C GLY A 372 8.08 22.44 -0.98
#